data_AF-A0A6N3E1L9-F1
#
_entry.id   AF-A0A6N3E1L9-F1
#
_cell.length_a   1.000
_cell.length_b   1.000
_cell.length_c   1.000
_cell.angle_alpha   90.00
_cell.angle_beta   90.00
_cell.angle_gamma   90.00
#
_symmetry.space_group_name_H-M   'P 1'
#
loop_
_entity.id
_entity.type
_entity.pdbx_description
1 polymer ?
#
loop_
_entity_poly.entity_id
_entity_poly.type
_entity_poly.pdbx_seq_one_letter_code
_entity_poly.pdbx_strand_id
1 'polypeptide(L)'
;MLRDLLTGTKRYSDFQKSLPQISQKVLTQNLKSMVNDGIVIRIAYPEVPPRVEYSLSPLGASLKPIIKSMEIWGTDYLNTYKKQE
;
A
#
# COMPACT_ATOMS: atom_id res chain seq x y z
N MET A 1 -1.41 -2.55 1.61
CA MET A 1 -1.47 -1.08 1.44
C MET A 1 -0.37 -0.57 0.53
N LEU A 2 0.89 -0.45 1.00
CA LEU A 2 1.98 0.09 0.19
C LEU A 2 2.24 -0.74 -1.08
N ARG A 3 2.22 -2.07 -0.96
CA ARG A 3 2.23 -3.01 -2.10
C ARG A 3 1.10 -2.73 -3.09
N ASP A 4 -0.10 -2.42 -2.61
CA ASP A 4 -1.26 -2.18 -3.48
C ASP A 4 -1.07 -0.86 -4.24
N LEU A 5 -0.52 0.17 -3.60
CA LEU A 5 -0.19 1.46 -4.21
C LEU A 5 0.95 1.39 -5.23
N LEU A 6 1.87 0.42 -5.12
CA LEU A 6 2.87 0.15 -6.15
C LEU A 6 2.24 -0.31 -7.48
N THR A 7 1.00 -0.80 -7.45
CA THR A 7 0.25 -1.21 -8.65
C THR A 7 -0.59 -0.06 -9.25
N GLY A 8 -0.47 1.15 -8.71
CA GLY A 8 -1.17 2.34 -9.16
C GLY A 8 -2.17 2.89 -8.15
N THR A 9 -2.95 3.87 -8.60
CA THR A 9 -3.95 4.57 -7.79
C THR A 9 -5.02 3.61 -7.25
N LYS A 10 -5.40 3.79 -5.98
CA LYS A 10 -6.39 2.97 -5.27
C LYS A 10 -7.43 3.81 -4.56
N ARG A 11 -8.63 3.26 -4.41
CA ARG A 11 -9.70 3.76 -3.53
C ARG A 11 -9.67 3.03 -2.19
N TYR A 12 -10.36 3.58 -1.19
CA TYR A 12 -10.46 2.95 0.13
C TYR A 12 -10.99 1.50 0.06
N SER A 13 -12.02 1.27 -0.77
CA SER A 13 -12.62 -0.04 -0.98
C SER A 13 -11.66 -1.05 -1.61
N ASP A 14 -10.69 -0.62 -2.42
CA ASP A 14 -9.69 -1.51 -3.00
C ASP A 14 -8.76 -2.07 -1.91
N PHE A 15 -8.42 -1.26 -0.90
CA PHE A 15 -7.65 -1.73 0.26
C PHE A 15 -8.46 -2.68 1.14
N GLN A 16 -9.76 -2.43 1.32
CA GLN A 16 -10.62 -3.35 2.07
C GLN A 16 -10.71 -4.72 1.38
N LYS A 17 -10.76 -4.73 0.04
CA LYS A 17 -10.73 -5.97 -0.75
C LYS A 17 -9.37 -6.68 -0.66
N SER A 18 -8.26 -5.94 -0.72
CA SER A 18 -6.91 -6.54 -0.65
C SER A 18 -6.51 -6.99 0.76
N LEU A 19 -7.11 -6.41 1.80
CA LEU A 19 -6.81 -6.68 3.21
C LEU A 19 -8.11 -6.97 3.99
N PRO A 20 -8.80 -8.10 3.74
CA PRO A 20 -10.12 -8.36 4.32
C PRO A 20 -10.14 -8.45 5.85
N GLN A 21 -8.99 -8.77 6.48
CA GLN A 21 -8.89 -8.92 7.93
C GLN A 21 -8.49 -7.63 8.67
N ILE A 22 -8.20 -6.55 7.94
CA ILE A 22 -7.82 -5.30 8.59
C ILE A 22 -9.05 -4.53 9.08
N SER A 23 -9.01 -4.05 10.32
CA SER A 23 -10.08 -3.18 10.80
C SER A 23 -10.07 -1.84 10.06
N GLN A 24 -11.25 -1.23 9.90
CA GLN A 24 -11.39 0.08 9.25
C GLN A 24 -10.58 1.17 9.96
N LYS A 25 -10.53 1.10 11.31
CA LYS A 25 -9.75 2.03 12.14
C LYS A 25 -8.27 1.98 11.78
N VAL A 26 -7.69 0.78 11.74
CA VAL A 26 -6.26 0.59 11.44
C VAL A 26 -5.96 0.99 9.99
N LEU A 27 -6.83 0.64 9.03
CA LEU A 27 -6.67 1.05 7.64
C LEU A 27 -6.65 2.58 7.49
N THR A 28 -7.60 3.26 8.14
CA THR A 28 -7.69 4.73 8.12
C THR A 28 -6.48 5.37 8.79
N GLN A 29 -6.05 4.85 9.94
CA GLN A 29 -4.86 5.35 10.65
C GLN A 29 -3.60 5.21 9.81
N ASN A 30 -3.39 4.06 9.17
CA ASN A 30 -2.22 3.80 8.34
C ASN A 30 -2.21 4.70 7.09
N LEU A 31 -3.35 4.84 6.40
CA LEU A 31 -3.46 5.76 5.26
C LEU A 31 -3.18 7.20 5.67
N LYS A 32 -3.72 7.64 6.81
CA LYS A 32 -3.46 8.98 7.36
C LYS A 32 -1.99 9.18 7.70
N SER A 33 -1.33 8.21 8.32
CA SER A 33 0.12 8.26 8.61
C SER A 33 0.92 8.42 7.32
N MET A 34 0.69 7.55 6.33
CA MET A 34 1.45 7.62 5.07
C MET A 34 1.24 8.92 4.30
N VAL A 35 0.06 9.55 4.41
CA VAL A 35 -0.18 10.88 3.86
C VAL A 35 0.60 11.95 4.62
N ASN A 36 0.58 11.90 5.96
CA ASN A 36 1.33 12.82 6.80
C ASN A 36 2.85 12.71 6.60
N ASP A 37 3.34 11.48 6.38
CA ASP A 37 4.74 11.17 6.12
C ASP A 37 5.16 11.54 4.69
N GLY A 38 4.24 12.04 3.85
CA GLY A 38 4.50 12.44 2.47
C GLY A 38 4.74 11.28 1.51
N ILE A 39 4.46 10.04 1.91
CA ILE A 39 4.61 8.82 1.09
C ILE A 39 3.43 8.67 0.13
N VAL A 40 2.23 9.08 0.57
CA VAL A 40 0.97 8.91 -0.17
C VAL A 40 0.32 10.26 -0.42
N ILE A 41 -0.17 10.46 -1.63
CA ILE A 41 -1.01 11.60 -2.00
C ILE A 41 -2.47 11.15 -1.95
N ARG A 42 -3.30 11.92 -1.25
CA ARG A 42 -4.76 11.75 -1.19
C ARG A 42 -5.44 12.85 -2.01
N ILE A 43 -6.20 12.48 -3.02
CA ILE A 43 -6.96 13.41 -3.85
C ILE A 43 -8.46 13.14 -3.66
N ALA A 44 -9.22 14.19 -3.33
CA ALA A 44 -10.67 14.14 -3.29
C ALA A 44 -11.22 14.78 -4.56
N TYR A 45 -12.06 14.05 -5.28
CA TYR A 45 -12.72 14.53 -6.50
C TYR A 45 -14.17 14.89 -6.17
N PRO A 46 -14.55 16.18 -6.29
CA PRO A 46 -15.92 16.63 -6.06
C PRO A 46 -16.77 16.36 -7.32
N GLU A 47 -16.94 15.08 -7.65
CA GLU A 47 -17.85 14.59 -8.69
C GLU A 47 -19.05 13.88 -8.06
N VAL A 48 -20.05 13.49 -8.86
CA VAL A 48 -21.18 12.68 -8.40
C VAL A 48 -21.07 11.27 -8.99
N PRO A 49 -20.89 10.22 -8.16
CA PRO A 49 -20.71 10.22 -6.72
C PRO A 49 -19.30 10.69 -6.30
N PRO A 50 -19.13 11.32 -5.12
CA PRO A 50 -17.84 11.80 -4.67
C PRO A 50 -16.87 10.63 -4.49
N ARG A 51 -15.63 10.79 -4.97
CA ARG A 51 -14.59 9.77 -4.82
C ARG A 51 -13.32 10.32 -4.20
N VAL A 52 -12.61 9.44 -3.50
CA VAL A 52 -11.30 9.71 -2.93
C VAL A 52 -10.32 8.67 -3.44
N GLU A 53 -9.17 9.13 -3.89
CA GLU A 53 -8.11 8.28 -4.41
C GLU A 53 -6.80 8.51 -3.66
N TYR A 54 -6.03 7.43 -3.59
CA TYR A 54 -4.72 7.37 -2.96
C TYR A 54 -3.72 6.89 -3.99
N SER A 55 -2.59 7.58 -4.09
CA SER A 55 -1.48 7.24 -4.99
C SER A 55 -0.15 7.48 -4.28
N LEU A 56 0.93 6.86 -4.76
CA LEU A 56 2.26 7.17 -4.23
C LEU A 56 2.65 8.59 -4.64
N SER A 57 3.27 9.32 -3.70
CA SER A 57 4.00 10.54 -4.04
C SER A 57 5.30 10.19 -4.78
N PRO A 58 6.03 11.19 -5.32
CA PRO A 58 7.38 10.97 -5.82
C PRO A 58 8.30 10.31 -4.79
N LEU A 59 8.20 10.70 -3.51
CA LEU A 59 8.92 10.08 -2.41
C LEU A 59 8.46 8.63 -2.16
N GLY A 60 7.15 8.37 -2.16
CA GLY A 60 6.64 7.01 -2.00
C GLY A 60 7.04 6.09 -3.15
N ALA A 61 7.12 6.62 -4.37
CA ALA A 61 7.56 5.88 -5.55
C ALA A 61 9.05 5.52 -5.49
N SER A 62 9.90 6.36 -4.87
CA SER A 62 11.33 6.07 -4.71
C SER A 62 11.62 4.92 -3.75
N LEU A 63 10.64 4.49 -2.94
CA LEU A 63 10.73 3.29 -2.08
C LEU A 63 10.60 1.97 -2.85
N LYS A 64 10.10 2.00 -4.09
CA LYS A 64 9.88 0.80 -4.92
C LYS A 64 11.08 -0.16 -4.98
N PRO A 65 12.33 0.27 -5.25
CA PRO A 65 13.48 -0.64 -5.27
C PRO A 65 13.71 -1.32 -3.90
N ILE A 66 13.53 -0.61 -2.79
CA ILE A 66 13.74 -1.18 -1.44
C ILE A 66 12.72 -2.29 -1.17
N ILE A 67 11.45 -2.02 -1.46
CA ILE A 67 10.37 -3.01 -1.28
C ILE A 67 10.62 -4.23 -2.18
N LYS A 68 11.12 -4.00 -3.41
CA LYS A 68 11.46 -5.09 -4.32
C LYS A 68 12.61 -5.95 -3.78
N SER A 69 13.64 -5.35 -3.21
CA SER A 69 14.73 -6.08 -2.57
C SER A 69 14.25 -6.92 -1.39
N MET A 70 13.34 -6.39 -0.56
CA MET A 70 12.72 -7.14 0.54
C MET A 70 11.91 -8.34 0.03
N GLU A 71 11.15 -8.17 -1.06
CA GLU A 71 10.37 -9.25 -1.69
C GLU A 71 11.28 -10.36 -2.21
N ILE A 72 12.37 -10.02 -2.90
CA ILE A 72 13.34 -10.98 -3.43
C ILE A 72 13.95 -11.78 -2.28
N TRP A 73 14.51 -11.08 -1.29
CA TRP A 73 15.13 -11.71 -0.14
C TRP A 73 14.16 -12.63 0.62
N GLY A 74 12.93 -12.16 0.86
CA GLY A 74 11.91 -12.95 1.56
C GLY A 74 11.53 -14.22 0.79
N THR A 75 11.47 -14.13 -0.54
CA THR A 75 11.18 -15.28 -1.41
C THR A 75 12.31 -16.30 -1.38
N ASP A 76 13.55 -15.84 -1.48
CA ASP A 76 14.73 -16.70 -1.41
C ASP A 76 14.82 -17.39 -0.05
N TYR A 77 14.58 -16.66 1.04
CA TYR A 77 14.56 -17.22 2.39
C TYR A 77 13.51 -18.33 2.54
N LEU A 78 12.29 -18.12 2.06
CA LEU A 78 11.23 -19.13 2.11
C LEU A 78 11.59 -20.38 1.29
N ASN A 79 12.22 -20.21 0.13
CA ASN A 79 12.61 -21.32 -0.73
C ASN A 79 13.77 -22.15 -0.15
N THR A 80 14.74 -21.48 0.49
CA THR A 80 15.94 -22.13 1.03
C THR A 80 15.69 -22.77 2.39
N TYR A 81 14.93 -22.13 3.28
CA TYR A 81 14.88 -22.51 4.70
C TYR A 81 13.51 -23.06 5.15
N LYS A 82 12.39 -22.65 4.56
CA LYS A 82 11.07 -23.17 4.95
C LYS A 82 10.69 -24.53 4.35
N LYS A 83 11.43 -25.02 3.35
CA LYS A 83 11.23 -26.38 2.79
C LYS A 83 11.90 -27.49 3.61
N GLN A 84 12.65 -27.14 4.67
CA GLN A 84 13.36 -28.09 5.52
C GLN A 84 12.60 -28.42 6.83
N GLU A 85 11.47 -27.76 7.08
CA GLU A 85 10.47 -28.13 8.12
C GLU A 85 9.25 -28.78 7.47
#